data_AF-A0A831T7Y6-F1
#
_entry.id   AF-A0A831T7Y6-F1
#
_cell.length_a   1.000
_cell.length_b   1.000
_cell.length_c   1.000
_cell.angle_alpha   90.00
_cell.angle_beta   90.00
_cell.angle_gamma   90.00
#
_symmetry.space_group_name_H-M   'P 1'
#
loop_
_entity.id
_entity.type
_entity.pdbx_description
1 polymer ?
#
loop_
_entity_poly.entity_id
_entity_poly.type
_entity_poly.pdbx_seq_one_letter_code
_entity_poly.pdbx_strand_id
1 'polypeptide(L)'
;MMDSDEAGRAAATQITARLAELNIIARSVELPAKDASDFIAAGGTADDLRALLAPAATTSTQPDKPKMEASDDGAISFAIDNRQYRIRGLSPSGLDRLKVNVRITAGQSFHLDTIDLYQARARALFAQSAAKLCQVDERWVLADLLQIIERLEATRLEMRRSSEKEPEAPMTADERKAALDYLRSPNLCERIVEDFYKCGLVGERATVLTAYLGAISRKLADPFGVLIVARTGAGKSSLQDALCGFAPPEDLVRVTRLTGQALFYKDPYSLQRKMLAIAEEEGAQQAVYSLRTLASDQQLSIAATRTDPQTGKLHTEHYEVYGPVVIVITTTSPEAFDEETRSRFVLLTMDESREQTRAILERQRRRYTLEGVMERVRSEHIRRLHHNAQRLLKPLEVVNPYVEYLTYPDDRLIHRREQKKYLALINSIALLHQYQREVKRESDGETEVEYVEVTLSDIALANELAGEVLKRSLDEVAPPVRGLYREIRAMCKRRADESSCRPDEVQLSRREIREATGWSDWQVRTYCQQLVDMEYLYAVSGNNGKRFMYELACYSEDEDDSPRMRGLVDVEQLRKQLREKGNPGANLAVETETLRRP
;
A
#
# COMPACT_ATOMS: atom_id res chain seq x y z
N MET A 1 -64.27 10.08 18.31
CA MET A 1 -64.73 11.38 17.77
C MET A 1 -66.23 11.35 17.88
N MET A 2 -66.80 12.19 18.74
CA MET A 2 -68.24 12.30 18.93
C MET A 2 -68.69 13.66 18.38
N ASP A 3 -69.99 13.81 18.14
CA ASP A 3 -70.57 15.08 17.71
C ASP A 3 -70.30 16.17 18.75
N SER A 4 -70.20 17.43 18.32
CA SER A 4 -69.89 18.58 19.18
C SER A 4 -71.14 19.21 19.81
N ASP A 5 -72.26 18.49 19.80
CA ASP A 5 -73.46 18.88 20.54
C ASP A 5 -73.33 18.54 22.05
N GLU A 6 -74.32 18.95 22.83
CA GLU A 6 -74.29 18.77 24.29
C GLU A 6 -74.29 17.29 24.70
N ALA A 7 -74.98 16.45 23.93
CA ALA A 7 -75.04 15.01 24.13
C ALA A 7 -73.70 14.32 23.80
N GLY A 8 -73.08 14.69 22.68
CA GLY A 8 -71.80 14.16 22.23
C GLY A 8 -70.64 14.55 23.14
N ARG A 9 -70.65 15.77 23.71
CA ARG A 9 -69.69 16.19 24.73
C ARG A 9 -69.82 15.39 26.03
N ALA A 10 -71.04 15.18 26.52
CA ALA A 10 -71.28 14.36 27.72
C ALA A 10 -70.83 12.90 27.51
N ALA A 11 -71.12 12.33 26.33
CA ALA A 11 -70.69 10.98 25.97
C ALA A 11 -69.16 10.85 25.86
N ALA A 12 -68.49 11.84 25.27
CA ALA A 12 -67.03 11.86 25.15
C ALA A 12 -66.35 11.87 26.53
N THR A 13 -66.87 12.65 27.50
CA THR A 13 -66.37 12.66 28.88
C THR A 13 -66.54 11.31 29.57
N GLN A 14 -67.71 10.69 29.44
CA GLN A 14 -68.01 9.39 30.06
C GLN A 14 -67.15 8.26 29.48
N ILE A 15 -66.91 8.27 28.17
CA ILE A 15 -66.06 7.28 27.48
C ILE A 15 -64.59 7.48 27.84
N THR A 16 -64.13 8.74 27.93
CA THR A 16 -62.75 9.05 28.34
C THR A 16 -62.47 8.53 29.75
N ALA A 17 -63.42 8.68 30.69
CA ALA A 17 -63.31 8.15 32.04
C ALA A 17 -63.25 6.60 32.05
N ARG A 18 -64.09 5.92 31.28
CA ARG A 18 -64.06 4.45 31.14
C ARG A 18 -62.76 3.93 30.49
N LEU A 19 -62.20 4.66 29.54
CA LEU A 19 -60.93 4.28 28.91
C LEU A 19 -59.74 4.49 29.85
N ALA A 20 -59.79 5.51 30.71
CA ALA A 20 -58.80 5.74 31.76
C ALA A 20 -58.77 4.59 32.78
N GLU A 21 -59.93 4.03 33.16
CA GLU A 21 -60.02 2.83 34.02
C GLU A 21 -59.32 1.60 33.39
N LEU A 22 -59.15 1.57 32.08
CA LEU A 22 -58.49 0.51 31.32
C LEU A 22 -57.02 0.84 30.96
N ASN A 23 -56.42 1.88 31.56
CA ASN A 23 -55.08 2.40 31.22
C ASN A 23 -54.91 2.80 29.74
N ILE A 24 -56.00 3.14 29.04
CA ILE A 24 -55.95 3.62 27.66
C ILE A 24 -55.98 5.15 27.69
N ILE A 25 -54.92 5.78 27.21
CA ILE A 25 -54.83 7.24 27.11
C ILE A 25 -55.73 7.70 25.97
N ALA A 26 -56.90 8.25 26.32
CA ALA A 26 -57.86 8.81 25.39
C ALA A 26 -57.93 10.33 25.53
N ARG A 27 -58.14 11.03 24.42
CA ARG A 27 -58.39 12.48 24.40
C ARG A 27 -59.70 12.78 23.68
N SER A 28 -60.43 13.76 24.18
CA SER A 28 -61.55 14.35 23.45
C SER A 28 -61.00 15.44 22.52
N VAL A 29 -61.47 15.44 21.28
CA VAL A 29 -61.14 16.47 20.28
C VAL A 29 -62.47 17.09 19.87
N GLU A 30 -62.65 18.39 20.14
CA GLU A 30 -63.83 19.14 19.71
C GLU A 30 -63.68 19.54 18.24
N LEU A 31 -64.76 19.37 17.47
CA LEU A 31 -64.80 19.80 16.08
C LEU A 31 -65.23 21.27 16.01
N PRO A 32 -64.73 22.04 15.04
CA PRO A 32 -65.21 23.41 14.76
C PRO A 32 -66.60 23.44 14.08
N ALA A 33 -67.27 22.30 13.95
CA ALA A 33 -68.62 22.15 13.41
C ALA A 33 -69.42 21.15 14.26
N LYS A 34 -70.74 21.12 14.07
CA LYS A 34 -71.66 20.29 14.87
C LYS A 34 -71.31 18.80 14.78
N ASP A 35 -70.99 18.31 13.60
CA ASP A 35 -70.53 16.95 13.36
C ASP A 35 -69.53 16.91 12.18
N ALA A 36 -68.98 15.73 11.90
CA ALA A 36 -68.02 15.54 10.82
C ALA A 36 -68.62 15.77 9.42
N SER A 37 -69.94 15.61 9.25
CA SER A 37 -70.63 15.84 7.98
C SER A 37 -70.79 17.33 7.71
N ASP A 38 -71.17 18.12 8.72
CA ASP A 38 -71.24 19.58 8.66
C ASP A 38 -69.84 20.20 8.44
N PHE A 39 -68.79 19.61 9.01
CA PHE A 39 -67.40 20.04 8.78
C PHE A 39 -66.98 19.88 7.31
N ILE A 40 -67.33 18.77 6.67
CA ILE A 40 -67.04 18.51 5.25
C ILE A 40 -67.91 19.42 4.37
N ALA A 41 -69.18 19.62 4.71
CA ALA A 41 -70.10 20.48 3.97
C ALA A 41 -69.69 21.96 3.98
N ALA A 42 -69.01 22.42 5.05
CA ALA A 42 -68.46 23.77 5.17
C ALA A 42 -67.12 23.98 4.44
N GLY A 43 -66.64 22.98 3.68
CA GLY A 43 -65.40 23.06 2.91
C GLY A 43 -64.13 22.64 3.66
N GLY A 44 -64.26 21.98 4.83
CA GLY A 44 -63.12 21.44 5.57
C GLY A 44 -62.43 20.29 4.82
N THR A 45 -61.10 20.31 4.77
CA THR A 45 -60.32 19.27 4.08
C THR A 45 -59.92 18.13 5.02
N ALA A 46 -59.52 16.99 4.45
CA ALA A 46 -58.98 15.87 5.23
C ALA A 46 -57.71 16.24 6.02
N ASP A 47 -56.93 17.21 5.53
CA ASP A 47 -55.73 17.69 6.22
C ASP A 47 -56.06 18.58 7.42
N ASP A 48 -57.14 19.37 7.35
CA ASP A 48 -57.64 20.15 8.50
C ASP A 48 -58.14 19.23 9.62
N LEU A 49 -58.82 18.14 9.25
CA LEU A 49 -59.26 17.12 10.22
C LEU A 49 -58.07 16.39 10.85
N ARG A 50 -57.03 16.07 10.05
CA ARG A 50 -55.78 15.48 10.56
C ARG A 50 -55.02 16.42 11.47
N ALA A 51 -55.05 17.74 11.22
CA ALA A 51 -54.44 18.74 12.08
C ALA A 51 -55.14 18.82 13.45
N LEU A 52 -56.48 18.75 13.49
CA LEU A 52 -57.25 18.66 14.74
C LEU A 52 -57.00 17.35 15.50
N LEU A 53 -56.79 16.26 14.77
CA LEU A 53 -56.39 14.95 15.29
C LEU A 53 -54.87 14.83 15.48
N ALA A 54 -54.07 15.87 15.27
CA ALA A 54 -52.65 15.83 15.62
C ALA A 54 -52.54 15.99 17.14
N PRO A 55 -51.72 15.19 17.85
CA PRO A 55 -51.48 15.41 19.27
C PRO A 55 -50.98 16.85 19.45
N ALA A 56 -51.73 17.67 20.19
CA ALA A 56 -51.18 18.92 20.71
C ALA A 56 -49.88 18.54 21.41
N ALA A 57 -48.80 19.26 21.09
CA ALA A 57 -47.53 19.08 21.76
C ALA A 57 -47.74 19.35 23.26
N THR A 58 -48.10 18.30 23.98
CA THR A 58 -47.86 18.24 25.41
C THR A 58 -46.37 18.49 25.53
N THR A 59 -46.03 19.56 26.22
CA THR A 59 -44.77 19.71 26.96
C THR A 59 -44.66 18.55 27.94
N SER A 60 -44.46 17.35 27.40
CA SER A 60 -43.66 16.32 27.99
C SER A 60 -42.27 16.94 28.02
N THR A 61 -41.83 17.29 29.23
CA THR A 61 -40.41 17.16 29.55
C THR A 61 -40.01 15.77 29.07
N GLN A 62 -39.35 15.71 27.90
CA GLN A 62 -38.47 14.60 27.59
C GLN A 62 -37.54 14.48 28.80
N PRO A 63 -37.23 13.27 29.30
CA PRO A 63 -36.06 13.13 30.16
C PRO A 63 -34.91 13.77 29.38
N ASP A 64 -34.26 14.75 30.01
CA ASP A 64 -33.19 15.54 29.42
C ASP A 64 -32.28 14.62 28.62
N LYS A 65 -32.15 14.88 27.32
CA LYS A 65 -31.10 14.21 26.54
C LYS A 65 -29.79 14.53 27.26
N PRO A 66 -28.98 13.52 27.67
CA PRO A 66 -27.74 13.79 28.36
C PRO A 66 -26.89 14.71 27.51
N LYS A 67 -26.51 15.86 28.08
CA LYS A 67 -25.58 16.76 27.42
C LYS A 67 -24.24 16.03 27.31
N MET A 68 -23.83 15.80 26.06
CA MET A 68 -22.54 15.22 25.73
C MET A 68 -21.54 16.36 25.55
N GLU A 69 -20.50 16.37 26.38
CA GLU A 69 -19.39 17.31 26.27
C GLU A 69 -18.12 16.52 25.97
N ALA A 70 -17.54 16.75 24.80
CA ALA A 70 -16.23 16.23 24.44
C ALA A 70 -15.16 17.19 24.99
N SER A 71 -14.16 16.64 25.69
CA SER A 71 -13.04 17.41 26.23
C SER A 71 -11.79 17.23 25.35
N ASP A 72 -10.93 18.25 25.31
CA ASP A 72 -9.68 18.28 24.51
C ASP A 72 -8.70 17.12 24.80
N ASP A 73 -8.91 16.38 25.90
CA ASP A 73 -8.12 15.22 26.30
C ASP A 73 -8.65 13.87 25.76
N GLY A 74 -9.64 13.90 24.86
CA GLY A 74 -10.25 12.71 24.27
C GLY A 74 -11.23 11.97 25.19
N ALA A 75 -11.65 12.58 26.31
CA ALA A 75 -12.69 12.05 27.18
C ALA A 75 -14.09 12.52 26.72
N ILE A 76 -15.05 11.61 26.79
CA ILE A 76 -16.47 11.90 26.52
C ILE A 76 -17.20 11.94 27.85
N SER A 77 -17.86 13.07 28.14
CA SER A 77 -18.64 13.25 29.35
C SER A 77 -20.14 13.24 29.07
N PHE A 78 -20.90 12.54 29.91
CA PHE A 78 -22.36 12.50 29.90
C PHE A 78 -22.89 12.95 31.26
N ALA A 79 -23.84 13.89 31.26
CA ALA A 79 -24.58 14.25 32.47
C ALA A 79 -26.01 13.72 32.37
N ILE A 80 -26.40 12.82 33.28
CA ILE A 80 -27.76 12.29 33.42
C ILE A 80 -28.22 12.56 34.85
N ASP A 81 -29.19 13.46 35.02
CA ASP A 81 -29.63 13.95 36.33
C ASP A 81 -28.45 14.41 37.22
N ASN A 82 -28.32 13.84 38.43
CA ASN A 82 -27.24 14.10 39.38
C ASN A 82 -26.01 13.19 39.18
N ARG A 83 -25.90 12.48 38.06
CA ARG A 83 -24.83 11.51 37.77
C ARG A 83 -24.02 11.97 36.56
N GLN A 84 -22.72 12.16 36.77
CA GLN A 84 -21.78 12.49 35.71
C GLN A 84 -20.93 11.29 35.34
N TYR A 85 -20.95 10.92 34.08
CA TYR A 85 -20.13 9.86 33.50
C TYR A 85 -19.00 10.49 32.70
N ARG A 86 -17.76 10.02 32.89
CA ARG A 86 -16.60 10.36 32.06
C ARG A 86 -16.02 9.08 31.49
N ILE A 87 -15.94 9.00 30.17
CA ILE A 87 -15.52 7.82 29.43
C ILE A 87 -14.24 8.11 28.68
N ARG A 88 -13.27 7.20 28.79
CA ARG A 88 -11.98 7.28 28.09
C ARG A 88 -11.64 5.95 27.41
N GLY A 89 -10.81 6.02 26.37
CA GLY A 89 -10.31 4.83 25.67
C GLY A 89 -11.26 4.27 24.61
N LEU A 90 -12.17 5.09 24.07
CA LEU A 90 -12.99 4.70 22.92
C LEU A 90 -12.10 4.53 21.69
N SER A 91 -12.12 3.34 21.08
CA SER A 91 -11.36 3.01 19.87
C SER A 91 -12.30 2.89 18.66
N PRO A 92 -11.92 3.41 17.47
CA PRO A 92 -12.68 3.20 16.24
C PRO A 92 -12.66 1.74 15.76
N SER A 93 -11.72 0.91 16.24
CA SER A 93 -11.43 -0.44 15.76
C SER A 93 -11.92 -1.54 16.71
N GLY A 94 -12.46 -2.66 16.20
CA GLY A 94 -12.88 -3.84 16.98
C GLY A 94 -14.36 -3.83 17.41
N LEU A 95 -15.28 -4.09 16.46
CA LEU A 95 -16.74 -4.00 16.65
C LEU A 95 -17.30 -5.02 17.65
N ASP A 96 -16.56 -6.08 17.95
CA ASP A 96 -17.06 -7.16 18.80
C ASP A 96 -16.93 -6.86 20.30
N ARG A 97 -16.23 -5.76 20.66
CA ARG A 97 -15.97 -5.36 22.06
C ARG A 97 -16.04 -3.84 22.20
N LEU A 98 -16.56 -3.38 23.35
CA LEU A 98 -16.62 -1.96 23.70
C LEU A 98 -15.92 -1.74 25.05
N LYS A 99 -14.61 -1.98 25.07
CA LYS A 99 -13.78 -1.84 26.26
C LYS A 99 -13.41 -0.38 26.48
N VAL A 100 -13.94 0.22 27.53
CA VAL A 100 -13.72 1.62 27.87
C VAL A 100 -13.48 1.79 29.37
N ASN A 101 -12.80 2.87 29.73
CA ASN A 101 -12.66 3.30 31.11
C ASN A 101 -13.84 4.21 31.46
N VAL A 102 -14.69 3.79 32.40
CA VAL A 102 -15.90 4.50 32.80
C VAL A 102 -15.73 5.02 34.23
N ARG A 103 -15.89 6.34 34.39
CA ARG A 103 -15.97 7.00 35.69
C ARG A 103 -17.38 7.52 35.91
N ILE A 104 -18.03 7.14 36.99
CA ILE A 104 -19.28 7.77 37.46
C ILE A 104 -18.98 8.64 38.67
N THR A 105 -19.58 9.83 38.74
CA THR A 105 -19.50 10.76 39.86
C THR A 105 -20.92 11.21 40.24
N ALA A 106 -21.29 11.07 41.50
CA ALA A 106 -22.55 11.57 42.05
C ALA A 106 -22.27 12.29 43.38
N GLY A 107 -22.54 13.60 43.42
CA GLY A 107 -22.16 14.44 44.56
C GLY A 107 -20.63 14.46 44.77
N GLN A 108 -20.18 14.02 45.95
CA GLN A 108 -18.74 13.93 46.30
C GLN A 108 -18.14 12.52 46.10
N SER A 109 -18.96 11.53 45.75
CA SER A 109 -18.53 10.14 45.57
C SER A 109 -18.30 9.83 44.10
N PHE A 110 -17.33 8.95 43.81
CA PHE A 110 -17.07 8.47 42.45
C PHE A 110 -16.66 6.99 42.44
N HIS A 111 -16.87 6.34 41.29
CA HIS A 111 -16.38 5.01 40.99
C HIS A 111 -15.74 5.00 39.59
N LEU A 112 -14.63 4.29 39.43
CA LEU A 112 -13.84 4.22 38.20
C LEU A 112 -13.47 2.76 37.93
N ASP A 113 -13.76 2.28 36.73
CA ASP A 113 -13.35 0.94 36.30
C ASP A 113 -13.15 0.86 34.77
N THR A 114 -12.50 -0.19 34.30
CA THR A 114 -12.33 -0.50 32.87
C THR A 114 -13.14 -1.73 32.53
N ILE A 115 -14.26 -1.53 31.84
CA ILE A 115 -15.23 -2.59 31.52
C ILE A 115 -15.45 -2.70 30.03
N ASP A 116 -15.80 -3.91 29.58
CA ASP A 116 -16.38 -4.12 28.25
C ASP A 116 -17.90 -3.92 28.33
N LEU A 117 -18.37 -2.80 27.77
CA LEU A 117 -19.77 -2.42 27.83
C LEU A 117 -20.69 -3.39 27.07
N TYR A 118 -20.19 -4.26 26.20
CA TYR A 118 -21.01 -5.29 25.56
C TYR A 118 -21.27 -6.51 26.44
N GLN A 119 -20.44 -6.74 27.46
CA GLN A 119 -20.61 -7.85 28.38
C GLN A 119 -21.62 -7.53 29.49
N ALA A 120 -22.77 -8.23 29.50
CA ALA A 120 -23.81 -8.03 30.50
C ALA A 120 -23.32 -8.20 31.95
N ARG A 121 -22.44 -9.18 32.19
CA ARG A 121 -21.85 -9.42 33.52
C ARG A 121 -20.96 -8.26 33.97
N ALA A 122 -20.19 -7.67 33.05
CA ALA A 122 -19.33 -6.52 33.37
C ALA A 122 -20.18 -5.27 33.71
N ARG A 123 -21.27 -5.04 32.96
CA ARG A 123 -22.23 -3.95 33.27
C ARG A 123 -22.86 -4.12 34.65
N ALA A 124 -23.30 -5.33 35.00
CA ALA A 124 -23.91 -5.61 36.30
C ALA A 124 -22.94 -5.39 37.46
N LEU A 125 -21.69 -5.88 37.35
CA LEU A 125 -20.67 -5.71 38.39
C LEU A 125 -20.28 -4.24 38.60
N PHE A 126 -20.17 -3.47 37.50
CA PHE A 126 -19.93 -2.03 37.58
C PHE A 126 -21.09 -1.30 38.23
N ALA A 127 -22.33 -1.60 37.82
CA ALA A 127 -23.52 -0.96 38.37
C ALA A 127 -23.68 -1.23 39.87
N GLN A 128 -23.44 -2.46 40.31
CA GLN A 128 -23.47 -2.83 41.74
C GLN A 128 -22.41 -2.07 42.54
N SER A 129 -21.18 -1.97 42.01
CA SER A 129 -20.07 -1.27 42.68
C SER A 129 -20.32 0.24 42.73
N ALA A 130 -20.81 0.82 41.64
CA ALA A 130 -21.20 2.22 41.54
C ALA A 130 -22.36 2.57 42.48
N ALA A 131 -23.40 1.73 42.54
CA ALA A 131 -24.55 1.90 43.43
C ALA A 131 -24.12 1.97 44.90
N LYS A 132 -23.23 1.06 45.32
CA LYS A 132 -22.71 1.01 46.69
C LYS A 132 -21.84 2.21 47.04
N LEU A 133 -20.94 2.62 46.16
CA LEU A 133 -19.97 3.70 46.42
C LEU A 133 -20.57 5.10 46.27
N CYS A 134 -21.47 5.27 45.31
CA CYS A 134 -22.05 6.57 44.96
C CYS A 134 -23.45 6.78 45.56
N GLN A 135 -23.98 5.81 46.31
CA GLN A 135 -25.32 5.84 46.92
C GLN A 135 -26.43 6.13 45.91
N VAL A 136 -26.34 5.49 44.74
CA VAL A 136 -27.31 5.58 43.64
C VAL A 136 -28.00 4.23 43.44
N ASP A 137 -29.21 4.22 42.88
CA ASP A 137 -29.90 2.96 42.57
C ASP A 137 -29.21 2.25 41.41
N GLU A 138 -28.97 0.94 41.57
CA GLU A 138 -28.35 0.09 40.56
C GLU A 138 -29.13 0.09 39.24
N ARG A 139 -30.48 0.17 39.31
CA ARG A 139 -31.35 0.18 38.12
C ARG A 139 -31.09 1.39 37.24
N TRP A 140 -30.86 2.55 37.85
CA TRP A 140 -30.56 3.78 37.12
C TRP A 140 -29.17 3.73 36.48
N VAL A 141 -28.16 3.21 37.19
CA VAL A 141 -26.82 3.04 36.60
C VAL A 141 -26.85 2.10 35.41
N LEU A 142 -27.62 1.01 35.47
CA LEU A 142 -27.78 0.09 34.33
C LEU A 142 -28.48 0.77 33.13
N ALA A 143 -29.54 1.53 33.37
CA ALA A 143 -30.23 2.28 32.32
C ALA A 143 -29.31 3.31 31.66
N ASP A 144 -28.54 4.04 32.45
CA ASP A 144 -27.58 5.04 31.99
C ASP A 144 -26.48 4.40 31.12
N LEU A 145 -25.95 3.24 31.54
CA LEU A 145 -24.95 2.51 30.75
C LEU A 145 -25.49 2.06 29.38
N LEU A 146 -26.76 1.67 29.29
CA LEU A 146 -27.37 1.30 28.01
C LEU A 146 -27.51 2.53 27.09
N GLN A 147 -27.94 3.67 27.63
CA GLN A 147 -28.03 4.91 26.87
C GLN A 147 -26.66 5.40 26.38
N ILE A 148 -25.64 5.25 27.23
CA ILE A 148 -24.25 5.56 26.89
C ILE A 148 -23.74 4.68 25.74
N ILE A 149 -24.09 3.38 25.70
CA ILE A 149 -23.67 2.47 24.62
C ILE A 149 -24.14 2.98 23.27
N GLU A 150 -25.42 3.33 23.12
CA GLU A 150 -25.97 3.86 21.86
C GLU A 150 -25.21 5.10 21.38
N ARG A 151 -24.78 5.95 22.31
CA ARG A 151 -24.02 7.18 22.00
C ARG A 151 -22.56 6.90 21.66
N LEU A 152 -21.92 5.98 22.35
CA LEU A 152 -20.57 5.55 22.02
C LEU A 152 -20.54 4.85 20.66
N GLU A 153 -21.57 4.08 20.30
CA GLU A 153 -21.71 3.47 18.98
C GLU A 153 -21.88 4.51 17.87
N ALA A 154 -22.77 5.49 18.07
CA ALA A 154 -22.94 6.60 17.14
C ALA A 154 -21.62 7.39 16.96
N THR A 155 -20.95 7.72 18.07
CA THR A 155 -19.66 8.43 18.05
C THR A 155 -18.57 7.60 17.36
N ARG A 156 -18.56 6.28 17.58
CA ARG A 156 -17.62 5.35 16.94
C ARG A 156 -17.87 5.26 15.44
N LEU A 157 -19.13 5.28 15.00
CA LEU A 157 -19.51 5.32 13.59
C LEU A 157 -19.11 6.65 12.95
N GLU A 158 -19.27 7.76 13.66
CA GLU A 158 -18.80 9.09 13.22
C GLU A 158 -17.28 9.16 13.13
N MET A 159 -16.56 8.66 14.13
CA MET A 159 -15.09 8.51 14.11
C MET A 159 -14.64 7.63 12.94
N ARG A 160 -15.43 6.61 12.58
CA ARG A 160 -15.14 5.78 11.41
C ARG A 160 -15.33 6.54 10.10
N ARG A 161 -16.48 7.22 9.94
CA ARG A 161 -16.76 8.07 8.77
C ARG A 161 -15.74 9.22 8.62
N SER A 162 -15.24 9.76 9.73
CA SER A 162 -14.19 10.78 9.71
C SER A 162 -12.80 10.20 9.53
N SER A 163 -12.55 8.95 9.93
CA SER A 163 -11.32 8.22 9.60
C SER A 163 -11.29 7.68 8.16
N GLU A 164 -12.46 7.46 7.56
CA GLU A 164 -12.65 7.13 6.14
C GLU A 164 -12.48 8.37 5.25
N LYS A 165 -12.77 9.57 5.77
CA LYS A 165 -12.20 10.79 5.21
C LYS A 165 -10.71 10.75 5.50
N GLU A 166 -9.91 10.51 4.46
CA GLU A 166 -8.46 10.66 4.52
C GLU A 166 -8.13 11.93 5.31
N PRO A 167 -7.24 11.87 6.33
CA PRO A 167 -6.82 13.07 7.01
C PRO A 167 -6.37 14.06 5.94
N GLU A 168 -6.93 15.28 5.97
CA GLU A 168 -6.64 16.34 5.01
C GLU A 168 -5.12 16.37 4.82
N ALA A 169 -4.68 15.98 3.61
CA ALA A 169 -3.27 15.77 3.35
C ALA A 169 -2.51 17.02 3.81
N PRO A 170 -1.35 16.88 4.49
CA PRO A 170 -0.60 18.01 5.03
C PRO A 170 0.10 18.77 3.89
N MET A 171 -0.68 19.29 2.95
CA MET A 171 -0.24 20.01 1.78
C MET A 171 -1.04 21.31 1.67
N THR A 172 -0.32 22.40 1.45
CA THR A 172 -0.91 23.69 1.13
C THR A 172 -1.54 23.66 -0.27
N ALA A 173 -2.37 24.65 -0.60
CA ALA A 173 -2.94 24.76 -1.96
C ALA A 173 -1.84 24.89 -3.03
N ASP A 174 -0.76 25.61 -2.74
CA ASP A 174 0.38 25.77 -3.63
C ASP A 174 1.15 24.46 -3.83
N GLU A 175 1.35 23.69 -2.75
CA GLU A 175 1.97 22.37 -2.83
C GLU A 175 1.14 21.37 -3.64
N ARG A 176 -0.18 21.41 -3.45
CA ARG A 176 -1.10 20.60 -4.24
C ARG A 176 -1.02 20.96 -5.72
N LYS A 177 -1.00 22.25 -6.05
CA LYS A 177 -0.86 22.73 -7.42
C LYS A 177 0.47 22.28 -8.04
N ALA A 178 1.59 22.49 -7.35
CA ALA A 178 2.91 22.08 -7.81
C ALA A 178 2.99 20.56 -8.06
N ALA A 179 2.39 19.75 -7.18
CA ALA A 179 2.33 18.31 -7.32
C ALA A 179 1.44 17.86 -8.51
N LEU A 180 0.31 18.51 -8.74
CA LEU A 180 -0.54 18.26 -9.91
C LEU A 180 0.17 18.66 -11.22
N ASP A 181 0.81 19.82 -11.25
CA ASP A 181 1.59 20.29 -12.40
C ASP A 181 2.76 19.34 -12.70
N TYR A 182 3.38 18.77 -11.64
CA TYR A 182 4.37 17.71 -11.79
C TYR A 182 3.79 16.46 -12.44
N LEU A 183 2.67 15.94 -11.93
CA LEU A 183 2.02 14.73 -12.45
C LEU A 183 1.46 14.89 -13.88
N ARG A 184 1.14 16.12 -14.29
CA ARG A 184 0.68 16.44 -15.65
C ARG A 184 1.80 16.64 -16.67
N SER A 185 3.05 16.60 -16.23
CA SER A 185 4.21 16.83 -17.09
C SER A 185 4.38 15.72 -18.14
N PRO A 186 4.51 16.03 -19.44
CA PRO A 186 4.67 15.00 -20.48
C PRO A 186 5.95 14.18 -20.32
N ASN A 187 7.03 14.80 -19.81
CA ASN A 187 8.31 14.13 -19.53
C ASN A 187 8.41 13.63 -18.09
N LEU A 188 7.32 13.12 -17.51
CA LEU A 188 7.25 12.74 -16.09
C LEU A 188 8.33 11.71 -15.70
N CYS A 189 8.53 10.67 -16.51
CA CYS A 189 9.53 9.63 -16.24
C CYS A 189 10.97 10.19 -16.21
N GLU A 190 11.34 11.02 -17.19
CA GLU A 190 12.67 11.64 -17.23
C GLU A 190 12.89 12.59 -16.05
N ARG A 191 11.86 13.35 -15.69
CA ARG A 191 11.91 14.24 -14.51
C ARG A 191 12.14 13.45 -13.22
N ILE A 192 11.47 12.30 -13.04
CA ILE A 192 11.70 11.43 -11.88
C ILE A 192 13.18 11.00 -11.83
N VAL A 193 13.73 10.54 -12.96
CA VAL A 193 15.13 10.09 -13.04
C VAL A 193 16.10 11.24 -12.74
N GLU A 194 15.86 12.43 -13.30
CA GLU A 194 16.61 13.64 -12.97
C GLU A 194 16.48 14.04 -11.50
N ASP A 195 15.33 13.85 -10.88
CA ASP A 195 15.09 14.20 -9.49
C ASP A 195 15.82 13.26 -8.55
N PHE A 196 15.89 11.96 -8.86
CA PHE A 196 16.80 11.01 -8.21
C PHE A 196 18.25 11.44 -8.36
N TYR A 197 18.64 11.85 -9.58
CA TYR A 197 19.95 12.45 -9.82
C TYR A 197 20.13 13.65 -8.90
N LYS A 198 19.31 14.70 -8.95
CA LYS A 198 19.43 15.90 -8.10
C LYS A 198 19.50 15.57 -6.61
N CYS A 199 18.82 14.52 -6.16
CA CYS A 199 18.83 14.04 -4.78
C CYS A 199 20.07 13.23 -4.36
N GLY A 200 21.04 13.04 -5.26
CA GLY A 200 22.34 12.46 -4.94
C GLY A 200 22.57 11.05 -5.48
N LEU A 201 21.58 10.43 -6.13
CA LEU A 201 21.71 9.09 -6.67
C LEU A 201 22.23 9.14 -8.11
N VAL A 202 23.39 8.57 -8.36
CA VAL A 202 23.86 8.28 -9.73
C VAL A 202 23.48 6.83 -10.01
N GLY A 203 22.63 6.58 -10.99
CA GLY A 203 22.07 5.26 -11.29
C GLY A 203 21.57 5.15 -12.72
N GLU A 204 21.44 3.93 -13.23
CA GLU A 204 20.87 3.66 -14.55
C GLU A 204 19.39 4.09 -14.59
N ARG A 205 18.98 4.70 -15.71
CA ARG A 205 17.61 5.16 -15.93
C ARG A 205 16.58 4.07 -15.66
N ALA A 206 16.74 2.88 -16.26
CA ALA A 206 15.76 1.81 -16.11
C ALA A 206 15.69 1.26 -14.68
N THR A 207 16.84 1.12 -14.01
CA THR A 207 16.91 0.64 -12.62
C THR A 207 16.20 1.62 -11.67
N VAL A 208 16.48 2.92 -11.80
CA VAL A 208 15.83 3.96 -10.98
C VAL A 208 14.33 4.01 -11.25
N LEU A 209 13.92 4.02 -12.52
CA LEU A 209 12.52 4.14 -12.89
C LEU A 209 11.72 2.91 -12.49
N THR A 210 12.27 1.70 -12.69
CA THR A 210 11.62 0.45 -12.26
C THR A 210 11.48 0.37 -10.74
N ALA A 211 12.50 0.81 -9.99
CA ALA A 211 12.43 0.89 -8.53
C ALA A 211 11.31 1.86 -8.07
N TYR A 212 11.23 3.03 -8.70
CA TYR A 212 10.18 4.01 -8.40
C TYR A 212 8.78 3.50 -8.75
N LEU A 213 8.60 2.92 -9.94
CA LEU A 213 7.35 2.28 -10.36
C LEU A 213 6.95 1.13 -9.43
N GLY A 214 7.93 0.35 -8.96
CA GLY A 214 7.73 -0.66 -7.91
C GLY A 214 7.13 -0.05 -6.66
N ALA A 215 7.68 1.06 -6.16
CA ALA A 215 7.10 1.76 -5.01
C ALA A 215 5.68 2.30 -5.28
N ILE A 216 5.39 2.80 -6.48
CA ILE A 216 4.05 3.28 -6.86
C ILE A 216 3.04 2.13 -6.98
N SER A 217 3.48 0.94 -7.38
CA SER A 217 2.63 -0.24 -7.58
C SER A 217 1.85 -0.64 -6.32
N ARG A 218 2.25 -0.18 -5.13
CA ARG A 218 1.49 -0.35 -3.86
C ARG A 218 0.06 0.18 -3.92
N LYS A 219 -0.24 1.07 -4.86
CA LYS A 219 -1.58 1.62 -5.11
C LYS A 219 -2.42 0.78 -6.09
N LEU A 220 -1.83 -0.21 -6.74
CA LEU A 220 -2.53 -1.22 -7.55
C LEU A 220 -3.04 -2.36 -6.65
N ALA A 221 -4.01 -3.13 -7.15
CA ALA A 221 -4.46 -4.36 -6.52
C ALA A 221 -3.35 -5.43 -6.48
N ASP A 222 -2.62 -5.56 -7.60
CA ASP A 222 -1.48 -6.48 -7.75
C ASP A 222 -0.15 -5.71 -7.86
N PRO A 223 0.48 -5.37 -6.72
CA PRO A 223 1.82 -4.76 -6.72
C PRO A 223 2.90 -5.76 -7.12
N PHE A 224 4.08 -5.26 -7.50
CA PHE A 224 5.27 -6.08 -7.68
C PHE A 224 6.37 -5.70 -6.67
N GLY A 225 7.00 -6.71 -6.08
CA GLY A 225 8.13 -6.53 -5.18
C GLY A 225 9.44 -6.29 -5.93
N VAL A 226 10.41 -5.67 -5.28
CA VAL A 226 11.72 -5.33 -5.85
C VAL A 226 12.83 -5.96 -5.01
N LEU A 227 13.75 -6.67 -5.67
CA LEU A 227 14.96 -7.22 -5.07
C LEU A 227 16.18 -6.53 -5.69
N ILE A 228 16.88 -5.72 -4.91
CA ILE A 228 18.08 -5.00 -5.35
C ILE A 228 19.30 -5.84 -5.00
N VAL A 229 19.95 -6.41 -6.01
CA VAL A 229 21.20 -7.17 -5.87
C VAL A 229 22.37 -6.33 -6.35
N ALA A 230 23.32 -6.07 -5.45
CA ALA A 230 24.60 -5.47 -5.82
C ALA A 230 25.68 -5.80 -4.80
N ARG A 231 26.95 -5.77 -5.24
CA ARG A 231 28.08 -6.01 -4.34
C ARG A 231 28.15 -4.95 -3.24
N THR A 232 28.82 -5.27 -2.14
CA THR A 232 29.10 -4.29 -1.08
C THR A 232 29.86 -3.10 -1.66
N GLY A 233 29.36 -1.89 -1.42
CA GLY A 233 29.94 -0.66 -1.96
C GLY A 233 29.36 -0.20 -3.31
N ALA A 234 28.60 -1.03 -4.03
CA ALA A 234 28.02 -0.69 -5.33
C ALA A 234 26.77 0.23 -5.26
N GLY A 235 26.44 0.79 -4.09
CA GLY A 235 25.32 1.74 -3.95
C GLY A 235 23.94 1.11 -3.74
N LYS A 236 23.82 -0.18 -3.39
CA LYS A 236 22.54 -0.85 -3.07
C LYS A 236 21.69 -0.09 -2.04
N SER A 237 22.33 0.30 -0.93
CA SER A 237 21.69 1.03 0.15
C SER A 237 21.33 2.46 -0.30
N SER A 238 22.15 3.06 -1.17
CA SER A 238 21.88 4.39 -1.72
C SER A 238 20.62 4.41 -2.58
N LEU A 239 20.39 3.40 -3.42
CA LEU A 239 19.15 3.27 -4.20
C LEU A 239 17.93 3.08 -3.28
N GLN A 240 18.02 2.17 -2.30
CA GLN A 240 16.94 1.93 -1.35
C GLN A 240 16.64 3.17 -0.49
N ASP A 241 17.66 3.85 0.02
CA ASP A 241 17.51 5.08 0.81
C ASP A 241 16.92 6.22 -0.02
N ALA A 242 17.33 6.36 -1.28
CA ALA A 242 16.74 7.32 -2.19
C ALA A 242 15.25 6.99 -2.43
N LEU A 243 14.93 5.74 -2.73
CA LEU A 243 13.55 5.29 -2.94
C LEU A 243 12.67 5.54 -1.71
N CYS A 244 13.16 5.17 -0.52
CA CYS A 244 12.50 5.44 0.76
C CYS A 244 12.31 6.96 0.99
N GLY A 245 13.28 7.78 0.61
CA GLY A 245 13.20 9.23 0.74
C GLY A 245 12.14 9.88 -0.16
N PHE A 246 11.74 9.21 -1.26
CA PHE A 246 10.71 9.67 -2.18
C PHE A 246 9.32 9.12 -1.84
N ALA A 247 9.23 8.10 -0.99
CA ALA A 247 7.96 7.60 -0.46
C ALA A 247 7.46 8.51 0.68
N PRO A 248 6.15 8.84 0.73
CA PRO A 248 5.56 9.51 1.89
C PRO A 248 5.84 8.71 3.18
N PRO A 249 6.21 9.36 4.29
CA PRO A 249 6.52 8.68 5.56
C PRO A 249 5.40 7.76 6.08
N GLU A 250 4.13 8.15 5.87
CA GLU A 250 2.95 7.37 6.26
C GLU A 250 2.77 6.06 5.47
N ASP A 251 3.28 6.03 4.24
CA ASP A 251 3.22 4.90 3.31
C ASP A 251 4.48 4.02 3.38
N LEU A 252 5.46 4.37 4.24
CA LEU A 252 6.75 3.68 4.32
C LEU A 252 6.90 2.94 5.65
N VAL A 253 7.18 1.65 5.58
CA VAL A 253 7.58 0.83 6.72
C VAL A 253 9.01 0.37 6.49
N ARG A 254 9.98 1.02 7.14
CA ARG A 254 11.39 0.66 7.04
C ARG A 254 11.82 -0.17 8.24
N VAL A 255 12.37 -1.35 7.99
CA VAL A 255 12.85 -2.28 9.02
C VAL A 255 14.27 -2.74 8.69
N THR A 256 15.12 -2.84 9.71
CA THR A 256 16.47 -3.39 9.57
C THR A 256 16.50 -4.91 9.77
N ARG A 257 15.57 -5.43 10.59
CA ARG A 257 15.44 -6.87 10.84
C ARG A 257 14.00 -7.23 11.16
N LEU A 258 13.50 -8.28 10.54
CA LEU A 258 12.22 -8.90 10.83
C LEU A 258 12.45 -10.24 11.51
N THR A 259 11.79 -10.44 12.65
CA THR A 259 11.65 -11.79 13.22
C THR A 259 10.60 -12.54 12.42
N GLY A 260 10.69 -13.87 12.37
CA GLY A 260 9.78 -14.68 11.53
C GLY A 260 8.29 -14.50 11.83
N GLN A 261 7.96 -14.07 13.05
CA GLN A 261 6.58 -13.87 13.48
C GLN A 261 6.13 -12.39 13.51
N ALA A 262 7.05 -11.43 13.34
CA ALA A 262 6.75 -10.01 13.53
C ALA A 262 5.63 -9.48 12.63
N LEU A 263 5.53 -10.01 11.40
CA LEU A 263 4.52 -9.56 10.45
C LEU A 263 3.11 -9.99 10.86
N PHE A 264 2.93 -11.15 11.51
CA PHE A 264 1.61 -11.63 11.88
C PHE A 264 0.96 -10.83 13.02
N TYR A 265 1.76 -10.25 13.91
CA TYR A 265 1.24 -9.49 15.05
C TYR A 265 1.00 -8.00 14.75
N LYS A 266 1.04 -7.61 13.47
CA LYS A 266 0.69 -6.25 13.05
C LYS A 266 -0.83 -6.09 12.95
N ASP A 267 -1.31 -4.85 13.02
CA ASP A 267 -2.72 -4.59 12.77
C ASP A 267 -3.09 -5.02 11.34
N PRO A 268 -4.29 -5.58 11.11
CA PRO A 268 -4.63 -6.22 9.85
C PRO A 268 -4.44 -5.35 8.61
N TYR A 269 -4.71 -4.05 8.71
CA TYR A 269 -4.60 -3.12 7.59
C TYR A 269 -3.34 -2.24 7.63
N SER A 270 -2.42 -2.50 8.57
CA SER A 270 -1.26 -1.61 8.79
C SER A 270 -0.27 -1.56 7.63
N LEU A 271 -0.25 -2.58 6.77
CA LEU A 271 0.63 -2.69 5.60
C LEU A 271 -0.07 -2.35 4.29
N GLN A 272 -1.39 -2.10 4.32
CA GLN A 272 -2.17 -1.83 3.13
C GLN A 272 -1.72 -0.53 2.45
N ARG A 273 -1.44 -0.64 1.15
CA ARG A 273 -0.89 0.39 0.26
C ARG A 273 0.44 0.99 0.73
N LYS A 274 1.24 0.20 1.46
CA LYS A 274 2.56 0.61 1.97
C LYS A 274 3.72 -0.06 1.25
N MET A 275 4.88 0.56 1.40
CA MET A 275 6.18 0.02 1.00
C MET A 275 6.89 -0.53 2.24
N LEU A 276 7.11 -1.83 2.29
CA LEU A 276 7.95 -2.50 3.29
C LEU A 276 9.39 -2.58 2.77
N ALA A 277 10.26 -1.71 3.27
CA ALA A 277 11.67 -1.68 2.93
C ALA A 277 12.50 -2.43 3.98
N ILE A 278 13.18 -3.49 3.56
CA ILE A 278 14.04 -4.33 4.41
C ILE A 278 15.49 -4.14 3.96
N ALA A 279 16.34 -3.69 4.88
CA ALA A 279 17.76 -3.51 4.61
C ALA A 279 18.50 -4.84 4.77
N GLU A 280 19.19 -5.26 3.71
CA GLU A 280 20.04 -6.46 3.66
C GLU A 280 19.28 -7.80 3.84
N GLU A 281 19.80 -8.86 3.21
CA GLU A 281 19.14 -10.17 3.20
C GLU A 281 19.05 -10.79 4.60
N GLU A 282 20.05 -10.58 5.46
CA GLU A 282 20.08 -11.07 6.85
C GLU A 282 18.89 -10.54 7.66
N GLY A 283 18.43 -9.32 7.35
CA GLY A 283 17.25 -8.71 7.96
C GLY A 283 15.95 -9.43 7.59
N ALA A 284 15.91 -10.14 6.47
CA ALA A 284 14.75 -10.84 5.93
C ALA A 284 14.78 -12.36 6.18
N GLN A 285 15.94 -12.97 6.41
CA GLN A 285 16.14 -14.43 6.46
C GLN A 285 15.15 -15.17 7.37
N GLN A 286 14.84 -14.63 8.55
CA GLN A 286 13.93 -15.30 9.49
C GLN A 286 12.46 -15.20 9.07
N ALA A 287 12.11 -14.29 8.16
CA ALA A 287 10.75 -14.00 7.72
C ALA A 287 10.52 -14.31 6.23
N VAL A 288 11.45 -15.00 5.56
CA VAL A 288 11.38 -15.29 4.11
C VAL A 288 10.05 -15.91 3.70
N TYR A 289 9.56 -16.90 4.46
CA TYR A 289 8.26 -17.53 4.20
C TYR A 289 7.11 -16.51 4.22
N SER A 290 7.02 -15.69 5.27
CA SER A 290 5.98 -14.67 5.40
C SER A 290 6.09 -13.61 4.31
N LEU A 291 7.30 -13.18 3.96
CA LEU A 291 7.53 -12.22 2.87
C LEU A 291 7.13 -12.81 1.51
N ARG A 292 7.41 -14.09 1.29
CA ARG A 292 7.07 -14.83 0.08
C ARG A 292 5.56 -14.95 -0.12
N THR A 293 4.84 -15.33 0.93
CA THR A 293 3.37 -15.40 0.92
C THR A 293 2.77 -14.01 0.71
N LEU A 294 3.24 -13.00 1.44
CA LEU A 294 2.74 -11.63 1.32
C LEU A 294 3.00 -11.03 -0.07
N ALA A 295 4.14 -11.32 -0.69
CA ALA A 295 4.46 -10.88 -2.05
C ALA A 295 3.53 -11.46 -3.13
N SER A 296 3.02 -12.69 -2.93
CA SER A 296 2.15 -13.37 -3.91
C SER A 296 0.68 -13.18 -3.63
N ASP A 297 0.26 -13.43 -2.39
CA ASP A 297 -1.14 -13.57 -2.01
C ASP A 297 -1.69 -12.27 -1.42
N GLN A 298 -0.80 -11.31 -1.09
CA GLN A 298 -1.17 -10.03 -0.46
C GLN A 298 -1.99 -10.20 0.84
N GLN A 299 -1.89 -11.38 1.46
CA GLN A 299 -2.54 -11.72 2.71
C GLN A 299 -1.63 -12.64 3.52
N LEU A 300 -1.61 -12.44 4.83
CA LEU A 300 -0.98 -13.35 5.79
C LEU A 300 -2.01 -13.73 6.85
N SER A 301 -2.02 -15.01 7.22
CA SER A 301 -2.85 -15.51 8.31
C SER A 301 -2.06 -16.51 9.15
N ILE A 302 -2.16 -16.40 10.48
CA ILE A 302 -1.64 -17.42 11.40
C ILE A 302 -2.63 -17.66 12.54
N ALA A 303 -2.75 -18.91 12.96
CA ALA A 303 -3.43 -19.29 14.18
C ALA A 303 -2.38 -19.53 15.27
N ALA A 304 -2.37 -18.69 16.31
CA ALA A 304 -1.43 -18.78 17.40
C ALA A 304 -2.16 -19.09 18.72
N THR A 305 -1.65 -20.05 19.48
CA THR A 305 -2.21 -20.41 20.77
C THR A 305 -1.74 -19.44 21.85
N ARG A 306 -2.68 -18.80 22.56
CA ARG A 306 -2.41 -18.00 23.74
C ARG A 306 -3.04 -18.64 24.98
N THR A 307 -2.31 -18.56 26.09
CA THR A 307 -2.85 -18.92 27.40
C THR A 307 -3.66 -17.74 27.93
N ASP A 308 -4.93 -17.99 28.25
CA ASP A 308 -5.78 -17.01 28.91
C ASP A 308 -5.24 -16.73 30.32
N PRO A 309 -4.84 -15.48 30.65
CA PRO A 309 -4.30 -15.14 31.96
C PRO A 309 -5.26 -15.36 33.12
N GLN A 310 -6.58 -15.40 32.86
CA GLN A 310 -7.61 -15.56 33.87
C GLN A 310 -8.04 -17.01 34.04
N THR A 311 -8.11 -17.78 32.95
CA THR A 311 -8.64 -19.16 32.98
C THR A 311 -7.55 -20.23 32.90
N GLY A 312 -6.32 -19.87 32.52
CA GLY A 312 -5.21 -20.80 32.29
C GLY A 312 -5.42 -21.73 31.10
N LYS A 313 -6.54 -21.61 30.38
CA LYS A 313 -6.84 -22.43 29.20
C LYS A 313 -6.14 -21.86 27.98
N LEU A 314 -5.74 -22.76 27.09
CA LEU A 314 -5.21 -22.43 25.78
C LEU A 314 -6.38 -22.04 24.87
N HIS A 315 -6.32 -20.84 24.28
CA HIS A 315 -7.24 -20.36 23.26
C HIS A 315 -6.46 -20.04 21.98
N THR A 316 -7.00 -20.42 20.83
CA THR A 316 -6.38 -20.13 19.53
C THR A 316 -6.85 -18.75 19.04
N GLU A 317 -5.93 -17.81 18.91
CA GLU A 317 -6.19 -16.50 18.30
C GLU A 317 -5.76 -16.53 16.83
N HIS A 318 -6.62 -15.98 15.96
CA HIS A 318 -6.32 -15.81 14.55
C HIS A 318 -5.81 -14.39 14.31
N TYR A 319 -4.66 -14.29 13.65
CA TYR A 319 -4.06 -13.04 13.25
C TYR A 319 -4.01 -12.99 11.72
N GLU A 320 -4.48 -11.87 11.17
CA GLU A 320 -4.54 -11.65 9.73
C GLU A 320 -3.94 -10.30 9.38
N VAL A 321 -3.23 -10.23 8.25
CA VAL A 321 -2.65 -9.00 7.70
C VAL A 321 -2.92 -8.94 6.21
N TYR A 322 -3.35 -7.78 5.74
CA TYR A 322 -3.81 -7.52 4.39
C TYR A 322 -2.92 -6.50 3.67
N GLY A 323 -2.68 -6.75 2.39
CA GLY A 323 -2.10 -5.83 1.41
C GLY A 323 -3.16 -4.96 0.73
N PRO A 324 -2.85 -4.38 -0.45
CA PRO A 324 -1.62 -4.56 -1.24
C PRO A 324 -0.40 -3.93 -0.56
N VAL A 325 0.76 -4.58 -0.59
CA VAL A 325 2.02 -4.09 -0.04
C VAL A 325 3.16 -4.37 -1.00
N VAL A 326 4.04 -3.39 -1.19
CA VAL A 326 5.27 -3.55 -1.98
C VAL A 326 6.41 -3.88 -1.03
N ILE A 327 7.13 -4.96 -1.32
CA ILE A 327 8.30 -5.36 -0.54
C ILE A 327 9.55 -4.99 -1.34
N VAL A 328 10.47 -4.26 -0.71
CA VAL A 328 11.77 -3.91 -1.28
C VAL A 328 12.89 -4.41 -0.40
N ILE A 329 13.68 -5.34 -0.93
CA ILE A 329 14.80 -5.98 -0.22
C ILE A 329 16.10 -5.64 -0.95
N THR A 330 17.14 -5.31 -0.19
CA THR A 330 18.51 -5.22 -0.70
C THR A 330 19.30 -6.46 -0.32
N THR A 331 20.19 -6.92 -1.19
CA THR A 331 21.00 -8.13 -0.96
C THR A 331 22.35 -7.99 -1.66
N THR A 332 23.37 -8.63 -1.08
CA THR A 332 24.71 -8.71 -1.68
C THR A 332 24.91 -9.92 -2.56
N SER A 333 24.09 -10.95 -2.38
CA SER A 333 24.19 -12.22 -3.10
C SER A 333 22.93 -12.46 -3.95
N PRO A 334 23.06 -12.68 -5.26
CA PRO A 334 21.97 -13.16 -6.10
C PRO A 334 21.30 -14.46 -5.57
N GLU A 335 22.07 -15.26 -4.82
CA GLU A 335 21.66 -16.56 -4.25
C GLU A 335 21.22 -16.46 -2.78
N ALA A 336 21.10 -15.24 -2.23
CA ALA A 336 20.64 -15.04 -0.86
C ALA A 336 19.25 -15.63 -0.59
N PHE A 337 18.44 -15.72 -1.64
CA PHE A 337 17.11 -16.30 -1.62
C PHE A 337 17.04 -17.45 -2.61
N ASP A 338 16.25 -18.46 -2.25
CA ASP A 338 15.94 -19.57 -3.14
C ASP A 338 15.21 -19.08 -4.40
N GLU A 339 15.28 -19.86 -5.49
CA GLU A 339 14.64 -19.54 -6.76
C GLU A 339 13.14 -19.26 -6.59
N GLU A 340 12.50 -19.99 -5.67
CA GLU A 340 11.09 -19.79 -5.37
C GLU A 340 10.81 -18.37 -4.83
N THR A 341 11.60 -17.88 -3.87
CA THR A 341 11.43 -16.52 -3.35
C THR A 341 11.86 -15.48 -4.38
N ARG A 342 13.03 -15.66 -5.02
CA ARG A 342 13.58 -14.72 -6.01
C ARG A 342 12.63 -14.48 -7.17
N SER A 343 11.99 -15.53 -7.68
CA SER A 343 11.02 -15.43 -8.78
C SER A 343 9.73 -14.67 -8.45
N ARG A 344 9.51 -14.23 -7.20
CA ARG A 344 8.39 -13.33 -6.82
C ARG A 344 8.76 -11.84 -6.86
N PHE A 345 10.04 -11.51 -6.99
CA PHE A 345 10.53 -10.13 -7.04
C PHE A 345 11.05 -9.78 -8.43
N VAL A 346 10.95 -8.51 -8.81
CA VAL A 346 11.71 -7.95 -9.93
C VAL A 346 13.14 -7.72 -9.45
N LEU A 347 14.09 -8.39 -10.11
CA LEU A 347 15.50 -8.28 -9.77
C LEU A 347 16.10 -7.03 -10.43
N LEU A 348 16.61 -6.12 -9.60
CA LEU A 348 17.37 -4.95 -10.02
C LEU A 348 18.85 -5.16 -9.72
N THR A 349 19.71 -4.84 -10.68
CA THR A 349 21.15 -4.80 -10.45
C THR A 349 21.71 -3.41 -10.68
N MET A 350 22.80 -3.10 -9.98
CA MET A 350 23.48 -1.81 -10.11
C MET A 350 24.53 -1.86 -11.22
N ASP A 351 24.75 -0.74 -11.89
CA ASP A 351 25.90 -0.57 -12.76
C ASP A 351 27.18 -0.46 -11.93
N GLU A 352 28.14 -1.32 -12.23
CA GLU A 352 29.44 -1.39 -11.58
C GLU A 352 30.56 -0.95 -12.52
N SER A 353 30.21 -0.29 -13.64
CA SER A 353 31.14 0.25 -14.62
C SER A 353 32.10 1.26 -14.01
N ARG A 354 33.23 1.43 -14.69
CA ARG A 354 34.26 2.39 -14.30
C ARG A 354 33.77 3.83 -14.49
N GLU A 355 32.97 4.09 -15.54
CA GLU A 355 32.31 5.37 -15.76
C GLU A 355 31.38 5.71 -14.59
N GLN A 356 30.54 4.77 -14.18
CA GLN A 356 29.60 4.95 -13.07
C GLN A 356 30.34 5.22 -11.76
N THR A 357 31.39 4.45 -11.48
CA THR A 357 32.24 4.66 -10.30
C THR A 357 32.86 6.06 -10.29
N ARG A 358 33.37 6.53 -11.43
CA ARG A 358 33.94 7.89 -11.56
C ARG A 358 32.88 8.95 -11.28
N ALA A 359 31.69 8.83 -11.85
CA ALA A 359 30.57 9.75 -11.65
C ALA A 359 30.13 9.81 -10.18
N ILE A 360 30.07 8.65 -9.50
CA ILE A 360 29.77 8.57 -8.06
C ILE A 360 30.85 9.30 -7.24
N LEU A 361 32.13 9.07 -7.51
CA LEU A 361 33.23 9.70 -6.77
C LEU A 361 33.29 11.21 -6.99
N GLU A 362 33.10 11.69 -8.22
CA GLU A 362 32.99 13.11 -8.53
C GLU A 362 31.86 13.76 -7.74
N ARG A 363 30.71 13.11 -7.68
CA ARG A 363 29.56 13.59 -6.94
C ARG A 363 29.78 13.62 -5.43
N GLN A 364 30.40 12.57 -4.87
CA GLN A 364 30.76 12.54 -3.46
C GLN A 364 31.67 13.71 -3.09
N ARG A 365 32.63 14.07 -3.95
CA ARG A 365 33.45 15.29 -3.76
C ARG A 365 32.62 16.56 -3.86
N ARG A 366 31.75 16.67 -4.88
CA ARG A 366 30.89 17.85 -5.10
C ARG A 366 29.97 18.12 -3.90
N ARG A 367 29.54 17.08 -3.17
CA ARG A 367 28.71 17.22 -1.96
C ARG A 367 29.33 18.12 -0.87
N TYR A 368 30.65 18.23 -0.82
CA TYR A 368 31.37 19.07 0.15
C TYR A 368 31.64 20.50 -0.36
N THR A 369 31.15 20.85 -1.55
CA THR A 369 31.19 22.22 -2.08
C THR A 369 29.95 23.00 -1.66
N LEU A 370 30.00 24.34 -1.75
CA LEU A 370 28.82 25.18 -1.50
C LEU A 370 27.64 24.80 -2.39
N GLU A 371 27.89 24.49 -3.67
CA GLU A 371 26.86 24.00 -4.59
C GLU A 371 26.23 22.70 -4.08
N GLY A 372 27.03 21.74 -3.62
CA GLY A 372 26.54 20.49 -3.06
C GLY A 372 25.68 20.67 -1.79
N VAL A 373 26.01 21.66 -0.95
CA VAL A 373 25.19 22.01 0.22
C VAL A 373 23.85 22.59 -0.23
N MET A 374 23.84 23.47 -1.24
CA MET A 374 22.60 24.03 -1.80
C MET A 374 21.75 22.96 -2.50
N GLU A 375 22.37 22.02 -3.22
CA GLU A 375 21.70 20.85 -3.80
C GLU A 375 21.00 20.00 -2.74
N ARG A 376 21.62 19.81 -1.56
CA ARG A 376 21.00 19.08 -0.44
C ARG A 376 19.71 19.76 0.04
N VAL A 377 19.72 21.08 0.20
CA VAL A 377 18.51 21.84 0.58
C VAL A 377 17.43 21.73 -0.50
N ARG A 378 17.80 21.82 -1.78
CA ARG A 378 16.86 21.63 -2.90
C ARG A 378 16.30 20.20 -2.94
N SER A 379 17.10 19.21 -2.57
CA SER A 379 16.69 17.80 -2.54
C SER A 379 15.54 17.55 -1.55
N GLU A 380 15.48 18.27 -0.44
CA GLU A 380 14.35 18.18 0.51
C GLU A 380 13.05 18.70 -0.11
N HIS A 381 13.12 19.77 -0.91
CA HIS A 381 11.97 20.30 -1.64
C HIS A 381 11.49 19.32 -2.73
N ILE A 382 12.42 18.69 -3.44
CA ILE A 382 12.13 17.65 -4.42
C ILE A 382 11.44 16.46 -3.74
N ARG A 383 11.97 15.96 -2.61
CA ARG A 383 11.33 14.86 -1.87
C ARG A 383 9.91 15.22 -1.43
N ARG A 384 9.70 16.43 -0.91
CA ARG A 384 8.36 16.91 -0.52
C ARG A 384 7.41 16.97 -1.72
N LEU A 385 7.89 17.40 -2.89
CA LEU A 385 7.12 17.38 -4.13
C LEU A 385 6.69 15.95 -4.49
N HIS A 386 7.60 14.98 -4.40
CA HIS A 386 7.27 13.57 -4.63
C HIS A 386 6.30 13.01 -3.59
N HIS A 387 6.44 13.36 -2.31
CA HIS A 387 5.48 12.95 -1.27
C HIS A 387 4.09 13.44 -1.61
N ASN A 388 3.96 14.72 -1.97
CA ASN A 388 2.68 15.33 -2.33
C ASN A 388 2.13 14.76 -3.63
N ALA A 389 2.96 14.53 -4.65
CA ALA A 389 2.55 13.87 -5.89
C ALA A 389 2.01 12.46 -5.62
N GLN A 390 2.68 11.66 -4.80
CA GLN A 390 2.22 10.32 -4.44
C GLN A 390 0.95 10.32 -3.61
N ARG A 391 0.75 11.30 -2.72
CA ARG A 391 -0.52 11.49 -1.98
C ARG A 391 -1.69 11.76 -2.92
N LEU A 392 -1.45 12.50 -4.01
CA LEU A 392 -2.49 12.82 -4.98
C LEU A 392 -2.80 11.66 -5.94
N LEU A 393 -1.90 10.71 -6.14
CA LEU A 393 -2.18 9.54 -6.96
C LEU A 393 -3.31 8.71 -6.32
N LYS A 394 -4.41 8.57 -7.06
CA LYS A 394 -5.53 7.72 -6.64
C LYS A 394 -5.24 6.26 -6.99
N PRO A 395 -5.70 5.31 -6.17
CA PRO A 395 -5.61 3.88 -6.44
C PRO A 395 -6.72 3.46 -7.42
N LEU A 396 -6.56 3.85 -8.68
CA LEU A 396 -7.49 3.52 -9.77
C LEU A 396 -7.22 2.13 -10.33
N GLU A 397 -8.26 1.48 -10.86
CA GLU A 397 -8.08 0.28 -11.64
C GLU A 397 -7.42 0.61 -12.99
N VAL A 398 -6.67 -0.35 -13.53
CA VAL A 398 -5.98 -0.18 -14.80
C VAL A 398 -6.45 -1.24 -15.78
N VAL A 399 -7.07 -0.78 -16.87
CA VAL A 399 -7.57 -1.64 -17.94
C VAL A 399 -6.62 -1.58 -19.11
N ASN A 400 -6.19 -2.74 -19.60
CA ASN A 400 -5.30 -2.81 -20.75
C ASN A 400 -6.07 -3.32 -21.98
N PRO A 401 -6.43 -2.42 -22.93
CA PRO A 401 -7.18 -2.80 -24.13
C PRO A 401 -6.34 -3.61 -25.13
N TYR A 402 -5.03 -3.73 -24.91
CA TYR A 402 -4.09 -4.42 -25.81
C TYR A 402 -3.73 -5.83 -25.33
N VAL A 403 -4.32 -6.34 -24.24
CA VAL A 403 -3.93 -7.62 -23.62
C VAL A 403 -3.96 -8.78 -24.60
N GLU A 404 -4.98 -8.87 -25.45
CA GLU A 404 -5.10 -9.97 -26.43
C GLU A 404 -3.99 -9.97 -27.49
N TYR A 405 -3.32 -8.84 -27.66
CA TYR A 405 -2.23 -8.69 -28.61
C TYR A 405 -0.86 -8.82 -27.96
N LEU A 406 -0.77 -8.87 -26.63
CA LEU A 406 0.48 -9.06 -25.91
C LEU A 406 0.87 -10.54 -25.91
N THR A 407 1.98 -10.86 -26.57
CA THR A 407 2.65 -12.15 -26.47
C THR A 407 3.72 -12.11 -25.39
N TYR A 408 3.86 -13.23 -24.68
CA TYR A 408 4.93 -13.48 -23.73
C TYR A 408 5.47 -14.89 -23.99
N PRO A 409 6.78 -15.14 -23.81
CA PRO A 409 7.34 -16.49 -23.94
C PRO A 409 6.60 -17.51 -23.07
N ASP A 410 6.31 -18.70 -23.61
CA ASP A 410 5.50 -19.75 -22.97
C ASP A 410 6.26 -21.08 -22.78
N ASP A 411 7.54 -21.11 -23.11
CA ASP A 411 8.43 -22.27 -23.09
C ASP A 411 8.87 -22.71 -21.68
N ARG A 412 8.82 -21.84 -20.67
CA ARG A 412 9.25 -22.13 -19.30
C ARG A 412 8.18 -21.78 -18.27
N LEU A 413 8.07 -22.59 -17.21
CA LEU A 413 7.12 -22.34 -16.11
C LEU A 413 7.34 -21.00 -15.41
N ILE A 414 8.59 -20.52 -15.34
CA ILE A 414 8.94 -19.22 -14.75
C ILE A 414 8.25 -18.05 -15.47
N HIS A 415 7.94 -18.19 -16.76
CA HIS A 415 7.31 -17.13 -17.55
C HIS A 415 5.90 -16.76 -17.07
N ARG A 416 5.18 -17.68 -16.42
CA ARG A 416 3.88 -17.37 -15.78
C ARG A 416 4.02 -16.29 -14.70
N ARG A 417 5.12 -16.34 -13.93
CA ARG A 417 5.41 -15.35 -12.87
C ARG A 417 5.95 -14.06 -13.46
N GLU A 418 6.86 -14.15 -14.44
CA GLU A 418 7.44 -12.97 -15.09
C GLU A 418 6.40 -12.18 -15.88
N GLN A 419 5.44 -12.85 -16.54
CA GLN A 419 4.34 -12.17 -17.21
C GLN A 419 3.50 -11.33 -16.23
N LYS A 420 3.20 -11.85 -15.03
CA LYS A 420 2.47 -11.08 -14.01
C LYS A 420 3.24 -9.81 -13.62
N LYS A 421 4.56 -9.89 -13.46
CA LYS A 421 5.42 -8.72 -13.16
C LYS A 421 5.44 -7.72 -14.31
N TYR A 422 5.54 -8.21 -15.55
CA TYR A 422 5.51 -7.37 -16.74
C TYR A 422 4.18 -6.60 -16.88
N LEU A 423 3.06 -7.27 -16.65
CA LEU A 423 1.74 -6.62 -16.63
C LEU A 423 1.61 -5.62 -15.48
N ALA A 424 2.09 -5.96 -14.28
CA ALA A 424 2.10 -5.04 -13.14
C ALA A 424 2.99 -3.81 -13.40
N LEU A 425 4.09 -3.96 -14.14
CA LEU A 425 4.95 -2.86 -14.59
C LEU A 425 4.20 -1.92 -15.55
N ILE A 426 3.53 -2.47 -16.58
CA ILE A 426 2.67 -1.68 -17.49
C ILE A 426 1.61 -0.93 -16.69
N ASN A 427 0.93 -1.61 -15.77
CA ASN A 427 -0.14 -1.01 -14.98
C ASN A 427 0.39 0.11 -14.06
N SER A 428 1.60 -0.05 -13.52
CA SER A 428 2.24 0.97 -12.69
C SER A 428 2.59 2.22 -13.50
N ILE A 429 3.02 2.06 -14.75
CA ILE A 429 3.28 3.17 -15.67
C ILE A 429 1.96 3.89 -15.99
N ALA A 430 0.90 3.15 -16.32
CA ALA A 430 -0.41 3.75 -16.60
C ALA A 430 -0.97 4.51 -15.38
N LEU A 431 -0.87 3.94 -14.19
CA LEU A 431 -1.32 4.56 -12.93
C LEU A 431 -0.54 5.84 -12.60
N LEU A 432 0.78 5.85 -12.85
CA LEU A 432 1.62 7.04 -12.68
C LEU A 432 1.15 8.20 -13.57
N HIS A 433 0.71 7.89 -14.79
CA HIS A 433 0.21 8.85 -15.77
C HIS A 433 -1.30 9.13 -15.66
N GLN A 434 -1.98 8.74 -14.57
CA GLN A 434 -3.44 8.91 -14.42
C GLN A 434 -3.92 10.36 -14.62
N TYR A 435 -3.10 11.36 -14.29
CA TYR A 435 -3.42 12.78 -14.45
C TYR A 435 -3.19 13.33 -15.86
N GLN A 436 -2.66 12.52 -16.77
CA GLN A 436 -2.42 12.84 -18.18
C GLN A 436 -3.43 12.16 -19.10
N ARG A 437 -4.46 11.53 -18.51
CA ARG A 437 -5.45 10.71 -19.20
C ARG A 437 -6.84 11.04 -18.70
N GLU A 438 -7.81 10.60 -19.48
CA GLU A 438 -9.20 10.57 -19.05
C GLU A 438 -9.39 9.41 -18.06
N VAL A 439 -9.97 9.71 -16.90
CA VAL A 439 -10.43 8.70 -15.95
C VAL A 439 -11.84 8.29 -16.36
N LYS A 440 -12.00 7.03 -16.74
CA LYS A 440 -13.28 6.47 -17.16
C LYS A 440 -13.98 5.84 -15.97
N ARG A 441 -15.31 5.78 -16.04
CA ARG A 441 -16.15 5.12 -15.05
C ARG A 441 -17.08 4.16 -15.76
N GLU A 442 -17.17 2.97 -15.23
CA GLU A 442 -18.06 1.95 -15.75
C GLU A 442 -18.75 1.26 -14.59
N SER A 443 -20.04 0.98 -14.78
CA SER A 443 -20.88 0.41 -13.75
C SER A 443 -21.65 -0.77 -14.31
N ASP A 444 -21.57 -1.89 -13.59
CA ASP A 444 -22.36 -3.09 -13.84
C ASP A 444 -23.60 -3.13 -12.91
N GLY A 445 -24.21 -1.97 -12.66
CA GLY A 445 -25.35 -1.80 -11.77
C GLY A 445 -24.98 -1.70 -10.29
N GLU A 446 -24.47 -2.78 -9.67
CA GLU A 446 -24.16 -2.81 -8.22
C GLU A 446 -22.77 -2.24 -7.87
N THR A 447 -21.84 -2.23 -8.82
CA THR A 447 -20.46 -1.77 -8.60
C THR A 447 -20.11 -0.67 -9.60
N GLU A 448 -19.48 0.42 -9.14
CA GLU A 448 -18.89 1.48 -9.96
C GLU A 448 -17.37 1.37 -9.87
N VAL A 449 -16.69 1.30 -11.01
CA VAL A 449 -15.22 1.19 -11.07
C VAL A 449 -14.67 2.40 -11.84
N GLU A 450 -13.79 3.17 -11.18
CA GLU A 450 -12.98 4.18 -11.84
C GLU A 450 -11.70 3.55 -12.37
N TYR A 451 -11.41 3.74 -13.66
CA TYR A 451 -10.22 3.17 -14.28
C TYR A 451 -9.52 4.11 -15.26
N VAL A 452 -8.26 3.79 -15.53
CA VAL A 452 -7.47 4.38 -16.62
C VAL A 452 -7.06 3.30 -17.62
N GLU A 453 -7.00 3.69 -18.89
CA GLU A 453 -6.57 2.78 -19.95
C GLU A 453 -5.06 2.85 -20.18
N VAL A 454 -4.48 1.67 -20.42
CA VAL A 454 -3.10 1.54 -20.91
C VAL A 454 -3.01 2.08 -22.33
N THR A 455 -1.91 2.79 -22.61
CA THR A 455 -1.56 3.34 -23.92
C THR A 455 -0.40 2.55 -24.55
N LEU A 456 -0.21 2.68 -25.86
CA LEU A 456 0.92 2.05 -26.54
C LEU A 456 2.28 2.55 -26.04
N SER A 457 2.36 3.82 -25.59
CA SER A 457 3.57 4.37 -24.97
C SER A 457 3.94 3.68 -23.66
N ASP A 458 2.96 3.22 -22.88
CA ASP A 458 3.23 2.48 -21.64
C ASP A 458 3.85 1.12 -21.92
N ILE A 459 3.33 0.45 -22.96
CA ILE A 459 3.84 -0.85 -23.41
C ILE A 459 5.26 -0.67 -23.96
N ALA A 460 5.51 0.40 -24.73
CA ALA A 460 6.84 0.72 -25.23
C ALA A 460 7.85 0.93 -24.08
N LEU A 461 7.48 1.73 -23.08
CA LEU A 461 8.33 1.97 -21.91
C LEU A 461 8.50 0.71 -21.07
N ALA A 462 7.43 -0.08 -20.88
CA ALA A 462 7.53 -1.36 -20.18
C ALA A 462 8.45 -2.34 -20.90
N ASN A 463 8.39 -2.42 -22.24
CA ASN A 463 9.28 -3.24 -23.06
C ASN A 463 10.74 -2.81 -22.93
N GLU A 464 11.00 -1.50 -22.94
CA GLU A 464 12.33 -0.93 -22.72
C GLU A 464 12.87 -1.34 -21.34
N LEU A 465 12.11 -1.05 -20.28
CA LEU A 465 12.48 -1.35 -18.89
C LEU A 465 12.64 -2.85 -18.64
N ALA A 466 11.70 -3.67 -19.10
CA ALA A 466 11.77 -5.12 -19.04
C ALA A 466 12.98 -5.66 -19.82
N GLY A 467 13.27 -5.04 -20.96
CA GLY A 467 14.44 -5.33 -21.77
C GLY A 467 15.77 -5.07 -21.06
N GLU A 468 15.84 -4.15 -20.11
CA GLU A 468 17.07 -3.87 -19.37
C GLU A 468 17.12 -4.61 -18.03
N VAL A 469 15.98 -4.73 -17.36
CA VAL A 469 15.86 -5.25 -15.99
C VAL A 469 15.51 -6.75 -15.97
N LEU A 470 14.44 -7.15 -16.68
CA LEU A 470 13.98 -8.55 -16.67
C LEU A 470 14.88 -9.47 -17.50
N LYS A 471 15.58 -8.95 -18.53
CA LYS A 471 16.61 -9.73 -19.24
C LYS A 471 17.71 -10.25 -18.31
N ARG A 472 18.12 -9.46 -17.30
CA ARG A 472 19.13 -9.85 -16.30
C ARG A 472 18.62 -10.93 -15.33
N SER A 473 17.30 -11.18 -15.30
CA SER A 473 16.63 -12.13 -14.40
C SER A 473 16.39 -13.51 -15.04
N LEU A 474 16.25 -13.55 -16.36
CA LEU A 474 16.13 -14.76 -17.20
C LEU A 474 17.48 -15.42 -17.47
N ASP A 475 18.53 -14.75 -17.05
CA ASP A 475 19.89 -15.20 -17.13
C ASP A 475 20.19 -16.24 -16.03
N GLU A 476 20.70 -17.40 -16.42
CA GLU A 476 21.14 -18.43 -15.47
C GLU A 476 22.40 -17.98 -14.73
N VAL A 477 23.21 -17.11 -15.33
CA VAL A 477 24.43 -16.57 -14.71
C VAL A 477 24.10 -15.25 -14.02
N ALA A 478 24.36 -15.16 -12.73
CA ALA A 478 24.08 -13.94 -11.99
C ALA A 478 24.92 -12.74 -12.50
N PRO A 479 24.40 -11.50 -12.48
CA PRO A 479 25.05 -10.35 -13.12
C PRO A 479 26.50 -10.05 -12.68
N PRO A 480 26.90 -10.18 -11.38
CA PRO A 480 28.31 -10.04 -11.00
C PRO A 480 29.22 -11.10 -11.62
N VAL A 481 28.72 -12.34 -11.74
CA VAL A 481 29.46 -13.47 -12.35
C VAL A 481 29.63 -13.22 -13.84
N ARG A 482 28.58 -12.75 -14.51
CA ARG A 482 28.62 -12.35 -15.93
C ARG A 482 29.54 -11.16 -16.18
N GLY A 483 29.55 -10.17 -15.29
CA GLY A 483 30.49 -9.06 -15.34
C GLY A 483 31.94 -9.53 -15.34
N LEU A 484 32.29 -10.43 -14.42
CA LEU A 484 33.62 -11.04 -14.37
C LEU A 484 33.92 -11.86 -15.64
N TYR A 485 32.96 -12.65 -16.13
CA TYR A 485 33.14 -13.42 -17.37
C TYR A 485 33.44 -12.53 -18.58
N ARG A 486 32.74 -11.40 -18.73
CA ARG A 486 33.02 -10.42 -19.80
C ARG A 486 34.42 -9.82 -19.69
N GLU A 487 34.87 -9.49 -18.48
CA GLU A 487 36.23 -8.98 -18.26
C GLU A 487 37.29 -10.05 -18.57
N ILE A 488 37.07 -11.30 -18.17
CA ILE A 488 37.93 -12.45 -18.51
C ILE A 488 37.98 -12.63 -20.03
N ARG A 489 36.83 -12.63 -20.72
CA ARG A 489 36.74 -12.74 -22.17
C ARG A 489 37.49 -11.61 -22.89
N ALA A 490 37.39 -10.38 -22.39
CA ALA A 490 38.13 -9.23 -22.91
C ALA A 490 39.64 -9.31 -22.64
N MET A 491 40.05 -9.91 -21.52
CA MET A 491 41.46 -10.20 -21.23
C MET A 491 42.02 -11.28 -22.16
N CYS A 492 41.28 -12.39 -22.35
CA CYS A 492 41.66 -13.45 -23.26
C CYS A 492 41.78 -12.94 -24.69
N LYS A 493 40.83 -12.12 -25.16
CA LYS A 493 40.90 -11.49 -26.49
C LYS A 493 42.18 -10.66 -26.66
N ARG A 494 42.45 -9.71 -25.76
CA ARG A 494 43.66 -8.87 -25.84
C ARG A 494 44.96 -9.69 -25.85
N ARG A 495 45.03 -10.70 -24.99
CA ARG A 495 46.23 -11.55 -24.87
C ARG A 495 46.40 -12.50 -26.07
N ALA A 496 45.28 -12.95 -26.65
CA ALA A 496 45.25 -13.71 -27.89
C ALA A 496 45.73 -12.87 -29.08
N ASP A 497 45.28 -11.62 -29.17
CA ASP A 497 45.73 -10.66 -30.20
C ASP A 497 47.25 -10.40 -30.09
N GLU A 498 47.78 -10.27 -28.87
CA GLU A 498 49.22 -10.08 -28.61
C GLU A 498 50.05 -11.34 -28.91
N SER A 499 49.49 -12.54 -28.69
CA SER A 499 50.20 -13.82 -28.77
C SER A 499 49.92 -14.61 -30.05
N SER A 500 49.09 -14.08 -30.95
CA SER A 500 48.63 -14.75 -32.19
C SER A 500 48.07 -16.16 -31.94
N CYS A 501 47.34 -16.35 -30.84
CA CYS A 501 46.65 -17.59 -30.51
C CYS A 501 45.14 -17.36 -30.45
N ARG A 502 44.35 -18.42 -30.27
CA ARG A 502 42.90 -18.24 -30.11
C ARG A 502 42.55 -17.80 -28.68
N PRO A 503 41.50 -16.98 -28.46
CA PRO A 503 41.12 -16.56 -27.12
C PRO A 503 40.78 -17.69 -26.14
N ASP A 504 40.28 -18.82 -26.64
CA ASP A 504 40.00 -20.04 -25.87
C ASP A 504 41.26 -20.82 -25.45
N GLU A 505 42.41 -20.55 -26.05
CA GLU A 505 43.71 -21.16 -25.68
C GLU A 505 44.47 -20.35 -24.63
N VAL A 506 43.95 -19.18 -24.25
CA VAL A 506 44.59 -18.28 -23.28
C VAL A 506 44.30 -18.75 -21.86
N GLN A 507 45.36 -19.03 -21.11
CA GLN A 507 45.27 -19.37 -19.69
C GLN A 507 45.53 -18.15 -18.81
N LEU A 508 44.62 -17.90 -17.88
CA LEU A 508 44.71 -16.82 -16.90
C LEU A 508 44.75 -17.37 -15.48
N SER A 509 45.67 -16.87 -14.66
CA SER A 509 45.71 -17.18 -13.24
C SER A 509 44.76 -16.30 -12.43
N ARG A 510 44.34 -16.76 -11.24
CA ARG A 510 43.56 -15.92 -10.30
C ARG A 510 44.21 -14.57 -10.02
N ARG A 511 45.53 -14.55 -9.91
CA ARG A 511 46.29 -13.32 -9.62
C ARG A 511 46.18 -12.33 -10.78
N GLU A 512 46.37 -12.79 -12.01
CA GLU A 512 46.27 -11.93 -13.20
C GLU A 512 44.85 -11.36 -13.35
N ILE A 513 43.82 -12.19 -13.13
CA ILE A 513 42.42 -11.73 -13.14
C ILE A 513 42.25 -10.62 -12.09
N ARG A 514 42.63 -10.86 -10.82
CA ARG A 514 42.50 -9.87 -9.75
C ARG A 514 43.24 -8.56 -10.03
N GLU A 515 44.47 -8.63 -10.54
CA GLU A 515 45.29 -7.45 -10.82
C GLU A 515 44.72 -6.63 -11.98
N ALA A 516 44.16 -7.29 -12.99
CA ALA A 516 43.58 -6.62 -14.16
C ALA A 516 42.19 -6.04 -13.90
N THR A 517 41.36 -6.75 -13.13
CA THR A 517 39.98 -6.36 -12.88
C THR A 517 39.81 -5.53 -11.61
N GLY A 518 40.72 -5.68 -10.64
CA GLY A 518 40.61 -5.07 -9.31
C GLY A 518 39.65 -5.81 -8.36
N TRP A 519 39.16 -6.99 -8.73
CA TRP A 519 38.22 -7.77 -7.91
C TRP A 519 38.94 -8.41 -6.72
N SER A 520 38.22 -8.63 -5.61
CA SER A 520 38.80 -9.24 -4.42
C SER A 520 39.10 -10.73 -4.64
N ASP A 521 40.00 -11.30 -3.82
CA ASP A 521 40.36 -12.73 -3.93
C ASP A 521 39.16 -13.65 -3.77
N TRP A 522 38.30 -13.33 -2.79
CA TRP A 522 37.09 -14.08 -2.53
C TRP A 522 36.15 -14.04 -3.75
N GLN A 523 35.95 -12.86 -4.35
CA GLN A 523 35.07 -12.69 -5.52
C GLN A 523 35.57 -13.50 -6.71
N VAL A 524 36.84 -13.34 -7.08
CA VAL A 524 37.42 -14.09 -8.21
C VAL A 524 37.35 -15.58 -7.95
N ARG A 525 37.66 -16.05 -6.74
CA ARG A 525 37.56 -17.48 -6.41
C ARG A 525 36.12 -18.01 -6.52
N THR A 526 35.16 -17.34 -5.91
CA THR A 526 33.76 -17.79 -5.88
C THR A 526 33.14 -17.74 -7.27
N TYR A 527 33.30 -16.64 -8.00
CA TYR A 527 32.67 -16.46 -9.31
C TYR A 527 33.36 -17.29 -10.40
N CYS A 528 34.68 -17.46 -10.38
CA CYS A 528 35.34 -18.41 -11.28
C CYS A 528 34.88 -19.85 -11.01
N GLN A 529 34.63 -20.23 -9.75
CA GLN A 529 34.08 -21.56 -9.45
C GLN A 529 32.68 -21.72 -10.04
N GLN A 530 31.80 -20.74 -9.87
CA GLN A 530 30.45 -20.77 -10.47
C GLN A 530 30.51 -20.85 -12.00
N LEU A 531 31.41 -20.11 -12.65
CA LEU A 531 31.62 -20.19 -14.10
C LEU A 531 32.16 -21.55 -14.55
N VAL A 532 32.97 -22.21 -13.72
CA VAL A 532 33.43 -23.59 -13.98
C VAL A 532 32.29 -24.59 -13.82
N ASP A 533 31.49 -24.46 -12.77
CA ASP A 533 30.36 -25.35 -12.49
C ASP A 533 29.27 -25.23 -13.58
N MET A 534 29.15 -24.05 -14.20
CA MET A 534 28.25 -23.78 -15.32
C MET A 534 28.91 -23.97 -16.70
N GLU A 535 30.13 -24.52 -16.76
CA GLU A 535 30.86 -24.84 -17.99
C GLU A 535 31.19 -23.64 -18.89
N TYR A 536 31.25 -22.42 -18.35
CA TYR A 536 31.75 -21.22 -19.07
C TYR A 536 33.28 -21.12 -19.05
N LEU A 537 33.93 -21.67 -18.02
CA LEU A 537 35.38 -21.74 -17.86
C LEU A 537 35.83 -23.18 -17.60
N TYR A 538 37.03 -23.54 -18.03
CA TYR A 538 37.71 -24.74 -17.56
C TYR A 538 38.82 -24.41 -16.56
N ALA A 539 38.91 -25.19 -15.49
CA ALA A 539 40.01 -25.12 -14.54
C ALA A 539 41.14 -26.07 -14.97
N VAL A 540 42.07 -25.58 -15.79
CA VAL A 540 43.17 -26.36 -16.39
C VAL A 540 44.13 -26.92 -15.34
N SER A 541 44.39 -26.16 -14.28
CA SER A 541 45.18 -26.61 -13.15
C SER A 541 44.68 -26.00 -11.86
N GLY A 542 44.59 -26.79 -10.78
CA GLY A 542 44.12 -26.33 -9.48
C GLY A 542 44.14 -27.44 -8.45
N ASN A 543 45.32 -27.76 -7.90
CA ASN A 543 45.49 -28.71 -6.79
C ASN A 543 46.44 -28.12 -5.75
N ASN A 544 46.49 -28.70 -4.54
CA ASN A 544 47.38 -28.25 -3.47
C ASN A 544 48.82 -28.04 -3.98
N GLY A 545 49.33 -26.81 -3.86
CA GLY A 545 50.68 -26.42 -4.29
C GLY A 545 50.82 -25.97 -5.76
N LYS A 546 49.78 -26.04 -6.60
CA LYS A 546 49.78 -25.53 -7.98
C LYS A 546 48.90 -24.29 -8.12
N ARG A 547 49.28 -23.38 -9.04
CA ARG A 547 48.50 -22.18 -9.33
C ARG A 547 47.19 -22.56 -10.02
N PHE A 548 46.12 -21.85 -9.68
CA PHE A 548 44.84 -22.00 -10.34
C PHE A 548 44.86 -21.25 -11.66
N MET A 549 44.68 -21.99 -12.76
CA MET A 549 44.64 -21.47 -14.13
C MET A 549 43.27 -21.76 -14.73
N TYR A 550 42.70 -20.74 -15.39
CA TYR A 550 41.41 -20.83 -16.06
C TYR A 550 41.58 -20.54 -17.55
N GLU A 551 40.81 -21.25 -18.37
CA GLU A 551 40.64 -21.02 -19.81
C GLU A 551 39.15 -20.88 -20.13
N LEU A 552 38.82 -20.24 -21.26
CA LEU A 552 37.44 -20.14 -21.72
C LEU A 552 37.01 -21.50 -22.29
N ALA A 553 35.81 -21.97 -21.94
CA ALA A 553 35.31 -23.23 -22.49
C ALA A 553 34.99 -23.14 -23.99
N CYS A 554 34.53 -21.97 -24.45
CA CYS A 554 34.31 -21.63 -25.85
C CYS A 554 34.48 -20.13 -26.04
N TYR A 555 34.89 -19.71 -27.23
CA TYR A 555 34.90 -18.31 -27.66
C TYR A 555 34.29 -18.19 -29.05
N SER A 556 33.22 -17.41 -29.17
CA SER A 556 32.66 -16.99 -30.46
C SER A 556 32.65 -15.46 -30.55
N GLU A 557 32.88 -14.88 -31.73
CA GLU A 557 32.82 -13.41 -31.90
C GLU A 557 31.38 -12.88 -31.90
N ASP A 558 30.44 -13.72 -32.37
CA ASP A 558 29.01 -13.42 -32.57
C ASP A 558 28.09 -13.91 -31.43
N GLU A 559 28.63 -14.41 -30.32
CA GLU A 559 27.82 -14.54 -29.09
C GLU A 559 27.40 -13.14 -28.65
N ASP A 560 26.24 -12.75 -29.16
CA ASP A 560 25.36 -11.77 -28.58
C ASP A 560 24.98 -12.35 -27.19
N ASP A 561 25.86 -12.07 -26.23
CA ASP A 561 26.04 -12.65 -24.88
C ASP A 561 24.87 -12.31 -23.92
N SER A 562 23.69 -12.17 -24.50
CA SER A 562 22.48 -11.63 -23.91
C SER A 562 21.32 -12.57 -24.23
N PRO A 563 20.65 -13.18 -23.22
CA PRO A 563 19.35 -13.79 -23.44
C PRO A 563 18.40 -12.73 -24.01
N ARG A 564 18.17 -12.78 -25.32
CA ARG A 564 17.13 -11.96 -25.95
C ARG A 564 15.80 -12.47 -25.41
N MET A 565 14.98 -11.60 -24.83
CA MET A 565 13.56 -11.88 -24.66
C MET A 565 12.91 -11.98 -26.05
N ARG A 566 13.10 -13.11 -26.73
CA ARG A 566 12.42 -13.45 -27.96
C ARG A 566 10.96 -13.74 -27.58
N GLY A 567 10.03 -12.86 -27.94
CA GLY A 567 8.60 -13.08 -27.70
C GLY A 567 7.84 -11.91 -27.08
N LEU A 568 8.53 -10.83 -26.64
CA LEU A 568 7.84 -9.57 -26.38
C LEU A 568 7.38 -8.95 -27.70
N VAL A 569 6.16 -8.44 -27.72
CA VAL A 569 5.57 -7.83 -28.92
C VAL A 569 6.24 -6.50 -29.21
N ASP A 570 6.71 -6.35 -30.44
CA ASP A 570 7.16 -5.07 -30.96
C ASP A 570 5.97 -4.13 -31.11
N VAL A 571 6.09 -2.93 -30.56
CA VAL A 571 5.04 -1.90 -30.58
C VAL A 571 4.71 -1.48 -32.02
N GLU A 572 5.67 -1.54 -32.95
CA GLU A 572 5.40 -1.28 -34.36
C GLU A 572 4.55 -2.39 -35.01
N GLN A 573 4.80 -3.64 -34.65
CA GLN A 573 3.98 -4.78 -35.09
C GLN A 573 2.58 -4.72 -34.48
N LEU A 574 2.46 -4.34 -33.21
CA LEU A 574 1.19 -4.11 -32.53
C LEU A 574 0.38 -3.00 -33.23
N ARG A 575 1.02 -1.86 -33.54
CA ARG A 575 0.39 -0.77 -34.31
C ARG A 575 -0.10 -1.25 -35.67
N LYS A 576 0.66 -2.09 -36.37
CA LYS A 576 0.26 -2.66 -37.66
C LYS A 576 -0.96 -3.57 -37.53
N GLN A 577 -0.97 -4.47 -36.54
CA GLN A 577 -2.10 -5.37 -36.29
C GLN A 577 -3.38 -4.62 -35.89
N LEU A 578 -3.25 -3.54 -35.11
CA LEU A 578 -4.39 -2.68 -34.74
C LEU A 578 -4.97 -1.93 -35.95
N ARG A 579 -4.12 -1.49 -36.89
CA ARG A 579 -4.54 -0.88 -38.16
C ARG A 579 -5.26 -1.88 -39.06
N GLU A 580 -4.79 -3.12 -39.13
CA GLU A 580 -5.39 -4.20 -39.94
C GLU A 580 -6.76 -4.66 -39.39
N LYS A 581 -6.98 -4.58 -38.06
CA LYS A 581 -8.25 -4.94 -37.41
C LYS A 581 -9.24 -3.78 -37.20
N GLY A 582 -8.93 -2.57 -37.67
CA GLY A 582 -9.87 -1.43 -37.65
C GLY A 582 -10.16 -0.82 -36.27
N ASN A 583 -9.25 -0.96 -35.30
CA ASN A 583 -9.46 -0.44 -33.94
C ASN A 583 -8.98 1.05 -33.84
N PRO A 584 -9.82 2.01 -33.41
CA PRO A 584 -9.51 3.45 -33.47
C PRO A 584 -8.31 3.92 -32.61
N GLY A 585 -7.74 3.09 -31.73
CA GLY A 585 -6.55 3.43 -30.93
C GLY A 585 -5.25 3.60 -31.73
N ALA A 586 -5.23 3.25 -33.02
CA ALA A 586 -4.04 3.34 -33.87
C ALA A 586 -3.69 4.77 -34.36
N ASN A 587 -4.55 5.76 -34.14
CA ASN A 587 -4.46 7.09 -34.77
C ASN A 587 -3.83 8.20 -33.91
N LEU A 588 -3.35 7.93 -32.70
CA LEU A 588 -2.59 8.93 -31.94
C LEU A 588 -1.12 8.90 -32.34
N ALA A 589 -0.81 9.67 -33.39
CA ALA A 589 0.53 9.97 -33.83
C ALA A 589 1.27 10.78 -32.75
N VAL A 590 2.41 10.27 -32.30
CA VAL A 590 3.50 11.11 -31.80
C VAL A 590 4.47 11.23 -32.96
N GLU A 591 4.61 12.44 -33.48
CA GLU A 591 5.62 12.82 -34.47
C GLU A 591 7.02 12.51 -33.91
N THR A 592 7.55 11.35 -34.29
CA THR A 592 8.98 11.07 -34.20
C THR A 592 9.66 11.81 -35.34
N GLU A 593 10.06 13.05 -35.12
CA GLU A 593 11.09 13.68 -35.94
C GLU A 593 12.28 14.14 -35.08
N THR A 594 13.44 13.60 -35.45
CA THR A 594 14.80 14.11 -35.18
C THR A 594 15.36 14.00 -33.76
N LEU A 595 15.95 12.85 -33.45
CA LEU A 595 17.19 12.74 -32.67
C LEU A 595 18.06 11.60 -33.24
N ARG A 596 18.47 11.76 -34.50
CA ARG A 596 19.74 11.17 -34.97
C ARG A 596 20.85 12.16 -34.60
N ARG A 597 21.66 11.75 -33.62
CA ARG A 597 23.11 11.97 -33.39
C ARG A 597 23.84 13.10 -34.15
N PRO A 598 24.86 13.70 -33.52
CA PRO A 598 26.15 13.01 -33.40
C PRO A 598 26.36 12.24 -32.10
#